data_AF-A0A173ZQP7-F1
#
_entry.id   AF-A0A173ZQP7-F1
#
_cell.length_a   1.000
_cell.length_b   1.000
_cell.length_c   1.000
_cell.angle_alpha   90.00
_cell.angle_beta   90.00
_cell.angle_gamma   90.00
#
_symmetry.space_group_name_H-M   'P 1'
#
loop_
_entity.id
_entity.type
_entity.pdbx_description
1 polymer ?
#
loop_
_entity_poly.entity_id
_entity_poly.type
_entity_poly.pdbx_seq_one_letter_code
_entity_poly.pdbx_strand_id
1 'polypeptide(L)'
;MNFIDTLRSVELVLATEEVPLVVGESGIGKTALAKRLAKENKWKLIVIDGNLLKEGEIGGLPTVESYIAMDSNGDKFEKKTTIYAVHTKLREIDEEIAKGNKVLLFIDEINRCEHTVQQELMNLILNREINGYKLHDNVNILAAMNPSSKYGSDFDYQVVDMDAAQENRFVWLNMESDHNVWLKWAMEARIEQEVIEFISTFPEYLHKINEDDVRATPRSYERVSKALKIYKEKKDSIPRAVFLNVIKGNVGKVIAEEFISFIEAEHSPLISFEEVFAGDTLSEEVIEKVKNESHTRLYLSAMNILKSLEENIKNFGDEDSYYINRFIEFLKEYPVDLMVGIMKDMKNAYPESYKRALENETFVESYFESYSSIRG
;
A
#
# COMPACT_ATOMS: atom_id res chain seq x y z
N MET A 1 6.25 9.58 -6.47
CA MET A 1 4.90 9.13 -6.92
C MET A 1 4.17 8.51 -5.74
N ASN A 2 2.87 8.72 -5.60
CA ASN A 2 2.10 8.05 -4.54
C ASN A 2 1.85 6.57 -4.87
N PHE A 3 1.31 5.82 -3.91
CA PHE A 3 1.04 4.38 -4.04
C PHE A 3 0.15 4.00 -5.24
N ILE A 4 -0.90 4.78 -5.54
CA ILE A 4 -1.85 4.48 -6.63
C ILE A 4 -1.19 4.70 -7.99
N ASP A 5 -0.45 5.79 -8.15
CA ASP A 5 0.29 6.08 -9.37
C ASP A 5 1.37 5.01 -9.59
N THR A 6 2.11 4.62 -8.54
CA THR A 6 3.08 3.53 -8.63
C THR A 6 2.43 2.21 -9.02
N LEU A 7 1.27 1.86 -8.47
CA LEU A 7 0.56 0.62 -8.84
C LEU A 7 0.22 0.60 -10.33
N ARG A 8 -0.35 1.70 -10.85
CA ARG A 8 -0.69 1.82 -12.28
C ARG A 8 0.55 1.82 -13.18
N SER A 9 1.63 2.47 -12.76
CA SER A 9 2.90 2.43 -13.48
C SER A 9 3.47 1.01 -13.53
N VAL A 10 3.40 0.26 -12.43
CA VAL A 10 3.82 -1.15 -12.40
C VAL A 10 2.99 -2.00 -13.36
N GLU A 11 1.67 -1.82 -13.39
CA GLU A 11 0.80 -2.52 -14.35
C GLU A 11 1.18 -2.22 -15.80
N LEU A 12 1.45 -0.94 -16.11
CA LEU A 12 1.86 -0.52 -17.45
C LEU A 12 3.20 -1.16 -17.86
N VAL A 13 4.19 -1.16 -16.98
CA VAL A 13 5.51 -1.75 -17.25
C VAL A 13 5.42 -3.26 -17.43
N LEU A 14 4.65 -3.96 -16.58
CA LEU A 14 4.46 -5.40 -16.73
C LEU A 14 3.71 -5.75 -18.02
N ALA A 15 2.80 -4.89 -18.49
CA ALA A 15 2.10 -5.08 -19.76
C ALA A 15 3.03 -4.94 -20.98
N THR A 16 4.19 -4.30 -20.84
CA THR A 16 5.23 -4.26 -21.88
C THR A 16 6.26 -5.37 -21.73
N GLU A 17 6.04 -6.35 -20.85
CA GLU A 17 6.96 -7.45 -20.54
C GLU A 17 8.32 -6.99 -19.96
N GLU A 18 8.38 -5.75 -19.46
CA GLU A 18 9.55 -5.16 -18.82
C GLU A 18 9.49 -5.32 -17.30
N VAL A 19 10.62 -5.11 -16.62
CA VAL A 19 10.73 -5.30 -15.17
C VAL A 19 10.64 -3.95 -14.43
N PRO A 20 9.57 -3.68 -13.67
CA PRO A 20 9.50 -2.51 -12.81
C PRO A 20 10.38 -2.67 -11.57
N LEU A 21 11.10 -1.59 -11.22
CA LEU A 21 11.84 -1.45 -9.97
C LEU A 21 11.22 -0.33 -9.13
N VAL A 22 10.56 -0.72 -8.02
CA VAL A 22 9.97 0.23 -7.08
C VAL A 22 11.02 0.66 -6.06
N VAL A 23 11.43 1.92 -6.13
CA VAL A 23 12.38 2.53 -5.21
C VAL A 23 11.62 3.33 -4.16
N GLY A 24 11.91 3.12 -2.89
CA GLY A 24 11.34 3.93 -1.82
C GLY A 24 11.73 3.41 -0.44
N GLU A 25 11.50 4.20 0.60
CA GLU A 25 11.92 3.85 1.96
C GLU A 25 11.25 2.59 2.53
N SER A 26 11.78 2.06 3.62
CA SER A 26 11.10 0.96 4.32
C SER A 26 9.79 1.43 4.95
N GLY A 27 8.77 0.59 4.92
CA GLY A 27 7.50 0.86 5.61
C GLY A 27 6.49 1.75 4.84
N ILE A 28 6.79 2.22 3.63
CA ILE A 28 5.86 3.04 2.83
C ILE A 28 4.84 2.24 1.99
N GLY A 29 4.92 0.89 1.99
CA GLY A 29 3.92 0.04 1.35
C GLY A 29 4.35 -0.74 0.10
N LYS A 30 5.64 -0.83 -0.24
CA LYS A 30 6.12 -1.60 -1.42
C LYS A 30 5.60 -3.05 -1.45
N THR A 31 5.71 -3.76 -0.33
CA THR A 31 5.16 -5.13 -0.20
C THR A 31 3.63 -5.15 -0.29
N ALA A 32 2.93 -4.10 0.16
CA ALA A 32 1.48 -4.00 0.05
C ALA A 32 1.05 -3.79 -1.42
N LEU A 33 1.85 -3.05 -2.19
CA LEU A 33 1.67 -2.86 -3.63
C LEU A 33 1.73 -4.20 -4.36
N ALA A 34 2.77 -5.01 -4.12
CA ALA A 34 2.90 -6.34 -4.73
C ALA A 34 1.71 -7.26 -4.39
N LYS A 35 1.26 -7.24 -3.12
CA LYS A 35 0.07 -8.01 -2.68
C LYS A 35 -1.21 -7.55 -3.36
N ARG A 36 -1.42 -6.24 -3.48
CA ARG A 36 -2.60 -5.67 -4.13
C ARG A 36 -2.63 -6.02 -5.62
N LEU A 37 -1.51 -5.82 -6.31
CA LEU A 37 -1.34 -6.14 -7.73
C LEU A 37 -1.65 -7.61 -8.02
N ALA A 38 -1.09 -8.53 -7.22
CA ALA A 38 -1.35 -9.96 -7.37
C ALA A 38 -2.82 -10.30 -7.13
N LYS A 39 -3.46 -9.68 -6.12
CA LYS A 39 -4.88 -9.90 -5.81
C LYS A 39 -5.80 -9.41 -6.94
N GLU A 40 -5.58 -8.19 -7.43
CA GLU A 40 -6.39 -7.57 -8.50
C GLU A 40 -6.30 -8.36 -9.81
N ASN A 41 -5.11 -8.88 -10.14
CA ASN A 41 -4.87 -9.66 -11.35
C ASN A 41 -5.06 -11.18 -11.17
N LYS A 42 -5.45 -11.64 -9.98
CA LYS A 42 -5.58 -13.06 -9.61
C LYS A 42 -4.31 -13.88 -9.85
N TRP A 43 -3.14 -13.26 -9.65
CA TRP A 43 -1.84 -13.93 -9.73
C TRP A 43 -1.45 -14.51 -8.37
N LYS A 44 -0.61 -15.54 -8.41
CA LYS A 44 0.03 -16.10 -7.22
C LYS A 44 1.27 -15.27 -6.90
N LEU A 45 1.30 -14.69 -5.70
CA LEU A 45 2.44 -13.92 -5.23
C LEU A 45 3.47 -14.85 -4.60
N ILE A 46 4.68 -14.86 -5.15
CA ILE A 46 5.84 -15.52 -4.56
C ILE A 46 6.86 -14.43 -4.25
N VAL A 47 7.35 -14.41 -3.02
CA VAL A 47 8.26 -13.37 -2.53
C VAL A 47 9.65 -13.95 -2.28
N ILE A 48 10.66 -13.29 -2.82
CA ILE A 48 12.07 -13.45 -2.46
C ILE A 48 12.51 -12.17 -1.76
N ASP A 49 13.03 -12.30 -0.55
CA ASP A 49 13.63 -11.20 0.19
C ASP A 49 15.15 -11.31 0.02
N GLY A 50 15.74 -10.38 -0.73
CA GLY A 50 17.17 -10.39 -1.02
C GLY A 50 18.02 -10.37 0.24
N ASN A 51 17.60 -9.62 1.27
CA ASN A 51 18.33 -9.47 2.52
C ASN A 51 18.42 -10.78 3.34
N LEU A 52 17.55 -11.75 3.06
CA LEU A 52 17.57 -13.05 3.73
C LEU A 52 18.45 -14.10 3.03
N LEU A 53 18.85 -13.85 1.79
CA LEU A 53 19.59 -14.81 0.98
C LEU A 53 21.09 -14.76 1.27
N LYS A 54 21.73 -15.93 1.20
CA LYS A 54 23.19 -16.11 1.15
C LYS A 54 23.65 -16.57 -0.22
N GLU A 55 24.94 -16.35 -0.49
CA GLU A 55 25.56 -16.73 -1.77
C GLU A 55 25.31 -18.22 -2.07
N GLY A 56 24.85 -18.50 -3.30
CA GLY A 56 24.52 -19.85 -3.74
C GLY A 56 23.17 -20.40 -3.26
N GLU A 57 22.44 -19.72 -2.37
CA GLU A 57 21.10 -20.20 -1.96
C GLU A 57 20.09 -20.07 -3.11
N ILE A 58 20.04 -18.92 -3.77
CA ILE A 58 19.11 -18.69 -4.89
C ILE A 58 19.62 -19.29 -6.19
N GLY A 59 20.94 -19.23 -6.43
CA GLY A 59 21.60 -19.95 -7.52
C GLY A 59 21.53 -21.48 -7.41
N GLY A 60 21.21 -21.99 -6.22
CA GLY A 60 21.15 -23.42 -5.94
C GLY A 60 22.49 -24.00 -5.52
N LEU A 61 22.44 -25.07 -4.72
CA LEU A 61 23.64 -25.77 -4.30
C LEU A 61 24.11 -26.74 -5.40
N PRO A 62 25.40 -26.76 -5.75
CA PRO A 62 25.92 -27.67 -6.75
C PRO A 62 25.83 -29.12 -6.24
N THR A 63 25.30 -29.97 -7.10
CA THR A 63 25.21 -31.43 -6.94
C THR A 63 25.85 -32.09 -8.15
N VAL A 64 26.26 -33.34 -8.01
CA VAL A 64 26.91 -34.08 -9.10
C VAL A 64 25.95 -35.15 -9.59
N GLU A 65 25.57 -35.05 -10.87
CA GLU A 65 24.79 -36.08 -11.54
C GLU A 65 25.62 -36.77 -12.63
N SER A 66 25.29 -38.04 -12.86
CA SER A 66 25.89 -38.84 -13.93
C SER A 66 25.03 -38.77 -15.19
N TYR A 67 25.68 -38.62 -16.35
CA TYR A 67 25.06 -38.71 -17.66
C TYR A 67 25.87 -39.61 -18.59
N ILE A 68 25.20 -40.20 -19.58
CA ILE A 68 25.86 -41.05 -20.57
C ILE A 68 26.33 -40.18 -21.72
N ALA A 69 27.63 -40.19 -21.98
CA ALA A 69 28.21 -39.64 -23.20
C ALA A 69 28.54 -40.75 -24.19
N MET A 70 28.58 -40.39 -25.47
CA MET A 70 28.97 -41.27 -26.55
C MET A 70 30.27 -40.76 -27.14
N ASP A 71 31.23 -41.63 -27.40
CA ASP A 71 32.46 -41.27 -28.11
C ASP A 71 32.26 -41.29 -29.64
N SER A 72 33.30 -40.92 -30.37
CA SER A 72 33.30 -40.92 -31.84
C SER A 72 33.10 -42.31 -32.46
N ASN A 73 33.28 -43.37 -31.68
CA ASN A 73 33.15 -44.77 -32.10
C ASN A 73 31.78 -45.37 -31.74
N GLY A 74 30.93 -44.61 -31.03
CA GLY A 74 29.60 -45.05 -30.58
C GLY A 74 29.60 -45.73 -29.21
N ASP A 75 30.73 -45.81 -28.52
CA ASP A 75 30.83 -46.42 -27.19
C ASP A 75 30.23 -45.50 -26.12
N LYS A 76 29.36 -46.07 -25.29
CA LYS A 76 28.70 -45.36 -24.19
C LYS A 76 29.57 -45.41 -22.94
N PHE A 77 29.81 -44.25 -22.34
CA PHE A 77 30.54 -44.17 -21.09
C PHE A 77 29.93 -43.10 -20.16
N GLU A 78 30.08 -43.32 -18.86
CA GLU A 78 29.52 -42.46 -17.83
C GLU A 78 30.43 -41.23 -17.63
N LYS A 79 29.83 -40.04 -17.71
CA LYS A 79 30.45 -38.77 -17.32
C LYS A 79 29.66 -38.16 -16.18
N LYS A 80 30.35 -37.33 -15.39
CA LYS A 80 29.73 -36.55 -14.32
C LYS A 80 29.57 -35.10 -14.77
N THR A 81 28.48 -34.47 -14.38
CA THR A 81 28.24 -33.04 -14.58
C THR A 81 27.77 -32.42 -13.27
N THR A 82 28.05 -31.14 -13.10
CA THR A 82 27.50 -30.34 -12.00
C THR A 82 26.11 -29.85 -12.39
N ILE A 83 25.14 -30.03 -11.51
CA ILE A 83 23.76 -29.51 -11.63
C ILE A 83 23.42 -28.79 -10.32
N TYR A 84 22.67 -27.70 -10.41
CA TYR A 84 22.30 -26.90 -9.26
C TYR A 84 20.91 -27.28 -8.74
N ALA A 85 20.81 -27.49 -7.42
CA ALA A 85 19.54 -27.78 -6.78
C ALA A 85 18.65 -26.53 -6.77
N VAL A 86 17.45 -26.61 -7.34
CA VAL A 86 16.53 -25.48 -7.46
C VAL A 86 16.10 -24.97 -6.08
N HIS A 87 16.22 -23.66 -5.88
CA HIS A 87 15.78 -23.01 -4.65
C HIS A 87 14.28 -23.23 -4.40
N THR A 88 13.89 -23.38 -3.13
CA THR A 88 12.50 -23.71 -2.74
C THR A 88 11.45 -22.75 -3.31
N LYS A 89 11.77 -21.45 -3.38
CA LYS A 89 10.89 -20.43 -3.98
C LYS A 89 10.74 -20.57 -5.50
N LEU A 90 11.79 -21.01 -6.19
CA LEU A 90 11.72 -21.27 -7.62
C LEU A 90 10.90 -22.54 -7.89
N ARG A 91 11.03 -23.57 -7.07
CA ARG A 91 10.16 -24.75 -7.12
C ARG A 91 8.68 -24.40 -6.85
N GLU A 92 8.41 -23.50 -5.91
CA GLU A 92 7.05 -23.00 -5.63
C GLU A 92 6.43 -22.33 -6.87
N ILE A 93 7.24 -21.65 -7.69
CA ILE A 93 6.79 -21.09 -8.98
C ILE A 93 6.34 -22.22 -9.90
N ASP A 94 7.17 -23.24 -10.11
CA ASP A 94 6.83 -24.39 -10.96
C ASP A 94 5.54 -25.08 -10.52
N GLU A 95 5.36 -25.26 -9.21
CA GLU A 95 4.15 -25.86 -8.63
C GLU A 95 2.88 -25.05 -8.95
N GLU A 96 2.94 -23.71 -8.93
CA GLU A 96 1.79 -22.85 -9.26
C GLU A 96 1.55 -22.78 -10.78
N ILE A 97 2.62 -22.76 -11.57
CA ILE A 97 2.54 -22.81 -13.04
C ILE A 97 1.91 -24.14 -13.49
N ALA A 98 2.28 -25.27 -12.88
CA ALA A 98 1.70 -26.57 -13.16
C ALA A 98 0.19 -26.64 -12.82
N LYS A 99 -0.28 -25.83 -11.87
CA LYS A 99 -1.71 -25.67 -11.55
C LYS A 99 -2.44 -24.74 -12.52
N GLY A 100 -1.74 -24.17 -13.51
CA GLY A 100 -2.28 -23.21 -14.48
C GLY A 100 -2.37 -21.78 -13.97
N ASN A 101 -1.73 -21.45 -12.84
CA ASN A 101 -1.74 -20.10 -12.29
C ASN A 101 -0.66 -19.23 -12.95
N LYS A 102 -0.95 -17.94 -13.14
CA LYS A 102 0.09 -16.94 -13.38
C LYS A 102 0.73 -16.52 -12.07
N VAL A 103 2.01 -16.20 -12.10
CA VAL A 103 2.81 -15.88 -10.91
C VAL A 103 3.33 -14.45 -11.00
N LEU A 104 3.28 -13.73 -9.89
CA LEU A 104 4.05 -12.52 -9.66
C LEU A 104 5.20 -12.88 -8.72
N LEU A 105 6.42 -12.89 -9.26
CA LEU A 105 7.65 -13.00 -8.51
C LEU A 105 8.04 -11.61 -8.00
N PHE A 106 7.88 -11.38 -6.71
CA PHE A 106 8.28 -10.13 -6.05
C PHE A 106 9.64 -10.30 -5.37
N ILE A 107 10.64 -9.55 -5.83
CA ILE A 107 11.98 -9.52 -5.26
C ILE A 107 12.12 -8.24 -4.43
N ASP A 108 12.01 -8.35 -3.11
CA ASP A 108 12.13 -7.22 -2.17
C ASP A 108 13.58 -7.05 -1.71
N GLU A 109 13.94 -5.84 -1.31
CA GLU A 109 15.26 -5.46 -0.80
C GLU A 109 16.45 -5.93 -1.66
N ILE A 110 16.35 -5.89 -3.00
CA ILE A 110 17.39 -6.40 -3.92
C ILE A 110 18.76 -5.75 -3.71
N ASN A 111 18.81 -4.52 -3.19
CA ASN A 111 20.05 -3.81 -2.90
C ASN A 111 20.50 -3.90 -1.43
N ARG A 112 19.88 -4.71 -0.58
CA ARG A 112 20.35 -4.94 0.80
C ARG A 112 21.00 -6.32 1.00
N CYS A 113 21.09 -7.11 -0.06
CA CYS A 113 21.79 -8.38 -0.05
C CYS A 113 23.29 -8.20 -0.31
N GLU A 114 24.07 -9.27 -0.11
CA GLU A 114 25.48 -9.30 -0.49
C GLU A 114 25.61 -9.14 -2.02
N HIS A 115 26.70 -8.51 -2.50
CA HIS A 115 26.87 -8.21 -3.92
C HIS A 115 26.78 -9.48 -4.80
N THR A 116 27.30 -10.62 -4.34
CA THR A 116 27.23 -11.89 -5.09
C THR A 116 25.78 -12.38 -5.24
N VAL A 117 24.97 -12.28 -4.18
CA VAL A 117 23.53 -12.57 -4.21
C VAL A 117 22.80 -11.60 -5.14
N GLN A 118 23.15 -10.31 -5.10
CA GLN A 118 22.57 -9.31 -6.00
C GLN A 118 22.81 -9.70 -7.46
N GLN A 119 24.03 -10.14 -7.82
CA GLN A 119 24.35 -10.58 -9.17
C GLN A 119 23.57 -11.84 -9.59
N GLU A 120 23.37 -12.79 -8.68
CA GLU A 120 22.54 -13.96 -8.92
C GLU A 120 21.07 -13.59 -9.20
N LEU A 121 20.50 -12.71 -8.36
CA LEU A 121 19.14 -12.19 -8.56
C LEU A 121 19.03 -11.39 -9.87
N MET A 122 20.03 -10.58 -10.19
CA MET A 122 20.08 -9.87 -11.47
C MET A 122 20.09 -10.86 -12.63
N ASN A 123 20.89 -11.93 -12.58
CA ASN A 123 20.90 -12.94 -13.64
C ASN A 123 19.49 -13.56 -13.86
N LEU A 124 18.81 -13.90 -12.76
CA LEU A 124 17.43 -14.40 -12.80
C LEU A 124 16.46 -13.40 -13.42
N ILE A 125 16.58 -12.11 -13.07
CA ILE A 125 15.73 -11.04 -13.62
C ILE A 125 15.98 -10.84 -15.11
N LEU A 126 17.26 -10.78 -15.49
CA LEU A 126 17.71 -10.39 -16.83
C LEU A 126 17.49 -11.47 -17.87
N ASN A 127 17.97 -12.68 -17.55
CA ASN A 127 17.99 -13.78 -18.48
C ASN A 127 16.79 -14.71 -18.30
N ARG A 128 15.92 -14.39 -17.32
CA ARG A 128 14.85 -15.30 -16.87
C ARG A 128 15.40 -16.69 -16.56
N GLU A 129 16.65 -16.75 -16.10
CA GLU A 129 17.39 -17.97 -15.89
C GLU A 129 18.43 -17.79 -14.77
N ILE A 130 18.61 -18.83 -13.97
CA ILE A 130 19.70 -18.91 -13.00
C ILE A 130 20.20 -20.36 -12.92
N ASN A 131 21.48 -20.57 -13.19
CA ASN A 131 22.16 -21.87 -13.06
C ASN A 131 21.40 -23.06 -13.68
N GLY A 132 20.80 -22.85 -14.86
CA GLY A 132 20.04 -23.87 -15.61
C GLY A 132 18.54 -23.94 -15.29
N TYR A 133 18.08 -23.27 -14.22
CA TYR A 133 16.65 -23.07 -13.97
C TYR A 133 16.13 -21.91 -14.82
N LYS A 134 15.09 -22.12 -15.62
CA LYS A 134 14.45 -21.10 -16.46
C LYS A 134 13.07 -20.74 -15.95
N LEU A 135 12.78 -19.45 -15.82
CA LEU A 135 11.45 -18.96 -15.48
C LEU A 135 10.49 -19.13 -16.65
N HIS A 136 9.32 -19.70 -16.37
CA HIS A 136 8.24 -19.80 -17.34
C HIS A 136 7.72 -18.41 -17.74
N ASP A 137 7.26 -18.24 -18.98
CA ASP A 137 6.69 -16.99 -19.52
C ASP A 137 5.48 -16.44 -18.75
N ASN A 138 4.82 -17.26 -17.92
CA ASN A 138 3.66 -16.86 -17.10
C ASN A 138 4.08 -16.26 -15.75
N VAL A 139 5.37 -15.95 -15.59
CA VAL A 139 5.94 -15.31 -14.40
C VAL A 139 6.26 -13.85 -14.71
N ASN A 140 5.52 -12.94 -14.08
CA ASN A 140 5.84 -11.52 -14.04
C ASN A 140 6.83 -11.23 -12.91
N ILE A 141 7.79 -10.35 -13.13
CA ILE A 141 8.81 -9.99 -12.13
C ILE A 141 8.57 -8.55 -11.68
N LEU A 142 8.52 -8.32 -10.37
CA LEU A 142 8.50 -7.00 -9.76
C LEU A 142 9.67 -6.91 -8.77
N ALA A 143 10.53 -5.92 -8.91
CA ALA A 143 11.62 -5.69 -7.98
C ALA A 143 11.33 -4.48 -7.09
N ALA A 144 11.86 -4.48 -5.87
CA ALA A 144 11.84 -3.34 -4.97
C ALA A 144 13.18 -3.15 -4.28
N MET A 145 13.52 -1.90 -4.02
CA MET A 145 14.76 -1.55 -3.35
C MET A 145 14.58 -0.34 -2.43
N ASN A 146 15.52 -0.18 -1.49
CA ASN A 146 15.59 1.02 -0.67
C ASN A 146 16.45 2.09 -1.39
N PRO A 147 16.23 3.39 -1.12
CA PRO A 147 17.01 4.44 -1.76
C PRO A 147 18.48 4.36 -1.32
N SER A 148 19.38 4.85 -2.18
CA SER A 148 20.82 4.96 -1.90
C SER A 148 21.27 6.42 -1.95
N SER A 149 22.32 6.75 -1.21
CA SER A 149 23.00 8.04 -1.25
C SER A 149 23.52 8.39 -2.64
N LYS A 150 23.86 7.39 -3.47
CA LYS A 150 24.21 7.56 -4.89
C LYS A 150 23.13 8.31 -5.68
N TYR A 151 21.86 8.14 -5.32
CA TYR A 151 20.72 8.72 -6.04
C TYR A 151 20.14 9.96 -5.33
N GLY A 152 20.93 10.64 -4.50
CA GLY A 152 20.60 11.95 -3.93
C GLY A 152 19.78 11.89 -2.65
N SER A 153 19.90 10.82 -1.87
CA SER A 153 19.12 10.64 -0.65
C SER A 153 19.99 10.39 0.58
N ASP A 154 19.94 11.30 1.56
CA ASP A 154 20.68 11.22 2.84
C ASP A 154 20.04 10.17 3.77
N PHE A 155 20.12 8.91 3.38
CA PHE A 155 19.68 7.80 4.20
C PHE A 155 20.84 6.89 4.60
N ASP A 156 20.91 6.54 5.89
CA ASP A 156 21.84 5.54 6.45
C ASP A 156 21.50 4.08 6.07
N TYR A 157 20.86 3.85 4.91
CA TYR A 157 20.66 2.48 4.46
C TYR A 157 21.99 1.89 4.02
N GLN A 158 22.37 0.76 4.61
CA GLN A 158 23.45 -0.07 4.10
C GLN A 158 22.95 -0.83 2.87
N VAL A 159 23.26 -0.29 1.70
CA VAL A 159 22.84 -0.83 0.40
C VAL A 159 24.03 -1.00 -0.54
N VAL A 160 23.90 -1.96 -1.46
CA VAL A 160 24.82 -2.20 -2.56
C VAL A 160 24.27 -1.50 -3.81
N ASP A 161 25.01 -0.49 -4.27
CA ASP A 161 24.63 0.26 -5.47
C ASP A 161 24.70 -0.58 -6.73
N MET A 162 23.73 -0.35 -7.62
CA MET A 162 23.75 -0.94 -8.96
C MET A 162 24.74 -0.19 -9.86
N ASP A 163 25.39 -0.92 -10.77
CA ASP A 163 26.13 -0.32 -11.87
C ASP A 163 25.21 0.12 -13.02
N ALA A 164 25.72 0.92 -13.95
CA ALA A 164 24.92 1.43 -15.07
C ALA A 164 24.33 0.33 -15.97
N ALA A 165 24.96 -0.85 -16.05
CA ALA A 165 24.48 -1.95 -16.87
C ALA A 165 23.31 -2.67 -16.18
N GLN A 166 23.29 -2.71 -14.85
CA GLN A 166 22.19 -3.21 -14.02
C GLN A 166 21.02 -2.22 -13.98
N GLU A 167 21.30 -0.92 -13.84
CA GLU A 167 20.28 0.13 -13.78
C GLU A 167 19.39 0.16 -15.04
N ASN A 168 19.99 0.01 -16.23
CA ASN A 168 19.32 0.05 -17.53
C ASN A 168 18.37 -1.15 -17.79
N ARG A 169 18.19 -2.02 -16.81
CA ARG A 169 17.40 -3.27 -16.92
C ARG A 169 16.06 -3.19 -16.22
N PHE A 170 15.81 -2.04 -15.61
CA PHE A 170 14.59 -1.77 -14.90
C PHE A 170 13.93 -0.52 -15.45
N VAL A 171 12.60 -0.48 -15.35
CA VAL A 171 11.88 0.79 -15.35
C VAL A 171 11.80 1.28 -13.92
N TRP A 172 12.47 2.40 -13.64
CA TRP A 172 12.60 2.96 -12.29
C TRP A 172 11.34 3.72 -11.87
N LEU A 173 10.74 3.30 -10.76
CA LEU A 173 9.52 3.89 -10.22
C LEU A 173 9.75 4.35 -8.77
N ASN A 174 9.91 5.66 -8.57
CA ASN A 174 10.12 6.25 -7.25
C ASN A 174 8.77 6.42 -6.51
N MET A 175 8.57 5.63 -5.47
CA MET A 175 7.38 5.65 -4.62
C MET A 175 7.64 6.43 -3.33
N GLU A 176 6.69 7.27 -2.97
CA GLU A 176 6.70 8.12 -1.79
C GLU A 176 5.42 7.91 -0.98
N SER A 177 5.49 8.22 0.32
CA SER A 177 4.31 8.21 1.18
C SER A 177 3.43 9.43 0.88
N ASP A 178 2.14 9.19 0.66
CA ASP A 178 1.13 10.23 0.50
C ASP A 178 0.05 10.05 1.58
N HIS A 179 -0.23 11.11 2.32
CA HIS A 179 -1.15 11.05 3.47
C HIS A 179 -2.60 10.83 3.05
N ASN A 180 -3.06 11.44 1.96
CA ASN A 180 -4.43 11.26 1.49
C ASN A 180 -4.67 9.82 1.03
N VAL A 181 -3.72 9.25 0.29
CA VAL A 181 -3.77 7.85 -0.16
C VAL A 181 -3.69 6.90 1.03
N TRP A 182 -2.83 7.20 2.03
CA TRP A 182 -2.75 6.41 3.24
C TRP A 182 -4.02 6.45 4.07
N LEU A 183 -4.65 7.62 4.23
CA LEU A 183 -5.91 7.78 4.96
C LEU A 183 -7.04 6.96 4.33
N LYS A 184 -7.15 6.98 2.99
CA LYS A 184 -8.10 6.12 2.26
C LYS A 184 -7.87 4.64 2.58
N TRP A 185 -6.63 4.18 2.48
CA TRP A 185 -6.27 2.80 2.83
C TRP A 185 -6.54 2.47 4.30
N ALA A 186 -6.26 3.39 5.22
CA ALA A 186 -6.42 3.18 6.67
C ALA A 186 -7.89 2.93 7.04
N MET A 187 -8.83 3.61 6.39
CA MET A 187 -10.28 3.38 6.54
C MET A 187 -10.71 1.99 6.06
N GLU A 188 -10.13 1.51 4.95
CA GLU A 188 -10.39 0.16 4.43
C GLU A 188 -9.76 -0.92 5.34
N ALA A 189 -8.55 -0.66 5.82
CA ALA A 189 -7.78 -1.56 6.68
C ALA A 189 -8.26 -1.59 8.14
N ARG A 190 -9.30 -0.80 8.49
CA ARG A 190 -9.86 -0.69 9.84
C ARG A 190 -8.82 -0.28 10.89
N ILE A 191 -8.00 0.70 10.53
CA ILE A 191 -7.14 1.41 11.49
C ILE A 191 -8.04 2.13 12.51
N GLU A 192 -7.61 2.17 13.78
CA GLU A 192 -8.34 2.87 14.84
C GLU A 192 -8.56 4.34 14.47
N GLN A 193 -9.79 4.81 14.71
CA GLN A 193 -10.27 6.13 14.27
C GLN A 193 -9.38 7.28 14.76
N GLU A 194 -8.90 7.23 15.99
CA GLU A 194 -8.03 8.24 16.59
C GLU A 194 -6.65 8.31 15.90
N VAL A 195 -6.17 7.20 15.35
CA VAL A 195 -4.91 7.19 14.57
C VAL A 195 -5.13 7.85 13.21
N ILE A 196 -6.29 7.59 12.58
CA ILE A 196 -6.68 8.24 11.33
C ILE A 196 -6.84 9.75 11.54
N GLU A 197 -7.53 10.15 12.61
CA GLU A 197 -7.74 11.56 12.96
C GLU A 197 -6.44 12.27 13.30
N PHE A 198 -5.54 11.61 14.04
CA PHE A 198 -4.23 12.17 14.36
C PHE A 198 -3.43 12.49 13.09
N ILE A 199 -3.35 11.55 12.14
CA ILE A 199 -2.63 11.78 10.88
C ILE A 199 -3.36 12.75 9.96
N SER A 200 -4.68 12.79 10.01
CA SER A 200 -5.45 13.82 9.30
C SER A 200 -5.14 15.22 9.82
N THR A 201 -4.88 15.34 11.13
CA THR A 201 -4.61 16.62 11.80
C THR A 201 -3.14 17.02 11.64
N PHE A 202 -2.22 16.04 11.64
CA PHE A 202 -0.77 16.23 11.48
C PHE A 202 -0.22 15.37 10.32
N PRO A 203 -0.52 15.70 9.05
CA PRO A 203 -0.12 14.90 7.90
C PRO A 203 1.40 14.68 7.78
N GLU A 204 2.19 15.64 8.24
CA GLU A 204 3.65 15.62 8.26
C GLU A 204 4.23 14.51 9.16
N TYR A 205 3.43 13.94 10.07
CA TYR A 205 3.85 12.86 10.95
C TYR A 205 3.70 11.48 10.34
N LEU A 206 3.01 11.33 9.20
CA LEU A 206 2.85 10.03 8.56
C LEU A 206 4.20 9.39 8.18
N HIS A 207 5.09 10.19 7.62
CA HIS A 207 6.43 9.77 7.21
C HIS A 207 7.43 10.84 7.66
N LYS A 208 7.90 10.71 8.90
CA LYS A 208 8.76 11.69 9.56
C LYS A 208 10.07 11.05 9.99
N ILE A 209 11.18 11.65 9.55
CA ILE A 209 12.51 11.36 10.08
C ILE A 209 12.67 12.19 11.36
N ASN A 210 12.93 11.50 12.46
CA ASN A 210 13.25 12.10 13.74
C ASN A 210 14.76 11.97 13.96
N GLU A 211 15.43 13.08 14.28
CA GLU A 211 16.86 13.09 14.57
C GLU A 211 17.13 12.28 15.85
N ASP A 212 18.09 11.34 15.79
CA ASP A 212 18.48 10.44 16.89
C ASP A 212 17.32 9.63 17.52
N ASP A 213 16.22 9.40 16.79
CA ASP A 213 15.05 8.71 17.30
C ASP A 213 14.38 7.82 16.23
N VAL A 214 13.36 7.06 16.64
CA VAL A 214 12.61 6.17 15.77
C VAL A 214 11.85 6.98 14.73
N ARG A 215 12.02 6.63 13.44
CA ARG A 215 11.29 7.24 12.33
C ARG A 215 9.83 6.80 12.32
N ALA A 216 8.92 7.74 12.07
CA ALA A 216 7.52 7.44 11.83
C ALA A 216 7.30 7.06 10.37
N THR A 217 6.54 5.99 10.13
CA THR A 217 6.20 5.49 8.79
C THR A 217 4.74 5.05 8.75
N PRO A 218 4.13 4.90 7.56
CA PRO A 218 2.82 4.27 7.42
C PRO A 218 2.67 2.94 8.19
N ARG A 219 3.71 2.09 8.18
CA ARG A 219 3.75 0.83 8.93
C ARG A 219 3.76 1.04 10.45
N SER A 220 4.40 2.10 10.95
CA SER A 220 4.41 2.44 12.37
C SER A 220 2.99 2.69 12.88
N TYR A 221 2.17 3.42 12.13
CA TYR A 221 0.79 3.73 12.53
C TYR A 221 -0.15 2.52 12.50
N GLU A 222 0.12 1.53 11.64
CA GLU A 222 -0.58 0.23 11.73
C GLU A 222 -0.31 -0.48 13.07
N ARG A 223 0.93 -0.39 13.59
CA ARG A 223 1.29 -0.95 14.90
C ARG A 223 0.72 -0.13 16.05
N VAL A 224 0.77 1.20 15.95
CA VAL A 224 0.14 2.12 16.92
C VAL A 224 -1.35 1.82 17.05
N SER A 225 -2.05 1.66 15.93
CA SER A 225 -3.47 1.28 15.87
C SER A 225 -3.77 -0.03 16.60
N LYS A 226 -3.00 -1.10 16.31
CA LYS A 226 -3.14 -2.38 17.02
C LYS A 226 -2.90 -2.25 18.53
N ALA A 227 -1.91 -1.46 18.92
CA ALA A 227 -1.62 -1.21 20.34
C ALA A 227 -2.74 -0.42 21.02
N LEU A 228 -3.26 0.63 20.37
CA LEU A 228 -4.35 1.46 20.87
C LEU A 228 -5.61 0.63 21.09
N LYS A 229 -5.96 -0.24 20.14
CA LYS A 229 -7.11 -1.13 20.26
C LYS A 229 -7.06 -1.97 21.54
N ILE A 230 -5.94 -2.64 21.79
CA ILE A 230 -5.74 -3.45 22.99
C ILE A 230 -5.72 -2.59 24.26
N TYR A 231 -5.14 -1.39 24.18
CA TYR A 231 -5.10 -0.45 25.30
C TYR A 231 -6.50 -0.02 25.74
N LYS A 232 -7.40 0.28 24.78
CA LYS A 232 -8.81 0.60 25.06
C LYS A 232 -9.55 -0.57 25.71
N GLU A 233 -9.37 -1.78 25.20
CA GLU A 233 -10.00 -3.00 25.73
C GLU A 233 -9.53 -3.36 27.15
N LYS A 234 -8.30 -2.96 27.52
CA LYS A 234 -7.67 -3.32 28.80
C LYS A 234 -7.25 -2.10 29.63
N LYS A 235 -8.04 -1.02 29.58
CA LYS A 235 -7.71 0.29 30.16
C LYS A 235 -7.28 0.23 31.63
N ASP A 236 -7.90 -0.64 32.43
CA ASP A 236 -7.60 -0.78 33.87
C ASP A 236 -6.35 -1.61 34.17
N SER A 237 -5.84 -2.36 33.18
CA SER A 237 -4.72 -3.30 33.36
C SER A 237 -3.39 -2.76 32.81
N ILE A 238 -3.42 -1.84 31.86
CA ILE A 238 -2.23 -1.30 31.20
C ILE A 238 -2.00 0.14 31.66
N PRO A 239 -0.94 0.43 32.43
CA PRO A 239 -0.63 1.79 32.83
C PRO A 239 -0.36 2.69 31.61
N ARG A 240 -0.84 3.94 31.64
CA ARG A 240 -0.58 4.97 30.62
C ARG A 240 0.90 5.04 30.21
N ALA A 241 1.81 5.00 31.18
CA ALA A 241 3.25 5.05 30.94
C ALA A 241 3.76 3.87 30.09
N VAL A 242 3.18 2.68 30.26
CA VAL A 242 3.52 1.50 29.44
C VAL A 242 3.04 1.72 28.01
N PHE A 243 1.80 2.17 27.83
CA PHE A 243 1.25 2.47 26.51
C PHE A 243 2.07 3.54 25.77
N LEU A 244 2.38 4.65 26.44
CA LEU A 244 3.23 5.71 25.90
C LEU A 244 4.59 5.17 25.43
N ASN A 245 5.25 4.30 26.20
CA ASN A 245 6.53 3.70 25.81
C ASN A 245 6.40 2.81 24.56
N VAL A 246 5.29 2.09 24.40
CA VAL A 246 5.00 1.32 23.18
C VAL A 246 4.83 2.25 21.97
N ILE A 247 4.14 3.37 22.13
CA ILE A 247 3.97 4.35 21.05
C ILE A 247 5.33 4.99 20.68
N LYS A 248 6.13 5.40 21.67
CA LYS A 248 7.49 5.93 21.47
C LYS A 248 8.35 5.02 20.61
N GLY A 249 8.32 3.71 20.87
CA GLY A 249 9.05 2.73 20.08
C GLY A 249 8.62 2.57 18.61
N ASN A 250 7.52 3.20 18.19
CA ASN A 250 7.04 3.15 16.80
C ASN A 250 7.21 4.48 16.05
N VAL A 251 7.06 5.62 16.73
CA VAL A 251 6.99 6.95 16.08
C VAL A 251 7.95 7.98 16.67
N GLY A 252 8.75 7.61 17.67
CA GLY A 252 9.64 8.52 18.38
C GLY A 252 8.95 9.28 19.51
N LYS A 253 9.76 9.97 20.32
CA LYS A 253 9.35 10.62 21.57
C LYS A 253 8.35 11.74 21.36
N VAL A 254 8.65 12.66 20.44
CA VAL A 254 7.85 13.88 20.23
C VAL A 254 6.45 13.51 19.73
N ILE A 255 6.38 12.73 18.63
CA ILE A 255 5.11 12.29 18.04
C ILE A 255 4.31 11.46 19.04
N ALA A 256 4.95 10.61 19.86
CA ALA A 256 4.23 9.82 20.85
C ALA A 256 3.58 10.65 21.95
N GLU A 257 4.27 11.67 22.49
CA GLU A 257 3.67 12.56 23.50
C GLU A 257 2.52 13.38 22.91
N GLU A 258 2.67 13.86 21.67
CA GLU A 258 1.60 14.57 20.96
C GLU A 258 0.42 13.66 20.65
N PHE A 259 0.66 12.42 20.22
CA PHE A 259 -0.40 11.43 20.01
C PHE A 259 -1.16 11.12 21.30
N ILE A 260 -0.46 10.89 22.41
CA ILE A 260 -1.13 10.64 23.70
C ILE A 260 -1.92 11.88 24.15
N SER A 261 -1.35 13.07 24.00
CA SER A 261 -2.04 14.31 24.33
C SER A 261 -3.27 14.52 23.45
N PHE A 262 -3.19 14.15 22.17
CA PHE A 262 -4.30 14.21 21.21
C PHE A 262 -5.44 13.27 21.62
N ILE A 263 -5.16 12.01 21.94
CA ILE A 263 -6.23 11.07 22.32
C ILE A 263 -6.82 11.35 23.72
N GLU A 264 -6.08 12.04 24.59
CA GLU A 264 -6.52 12.41 25.95
C GLU A 264 -7.24 13.76 25.97
N ALA A 265 -6.95 14.65 25.02
CA ALA A 265 -7.66 15.89 24.85
C ALA A 265 -9.08 15.64 24.34
N GLU A 266 -10.04 16.42 24.83
CA GLU A 266 -11.35 16.53 24.21
C GLU A 266 -11.22 17.28 22.88
N HIS A 267 -10.74 16.59 21.84
CA HIS A 267 -10.84 17.09 20.48
C HIS A 267 -12.25 16.88 19.96
N SER A 268 -12.73 17.81 19.12
CA SER A 268 -14.00 17.60 18.44
C SER A 268 -13.85 16.35 17.56
N PRO A 269 -14.69 15.32 17.76
CA PRO A 269 -14.71 14.17 16.88
C PRO A 269 -15.02 14.63 15.45
N LEU A 270 -14.71 13.79 14.47
CA LEU A 270 -15.22 14.01 13.11
C LEU A 270 -16.75 14.13 13.14
N ILE A 271 -17.28 14.86 12.16
CA ILE A 271 -18.73 14.98 11.98
C ILE A 271 -19.28 13.57 11.74
N SER A 272 -20.13 13.11 12.64
CA SER A 272 -20.59 11.72 12.65
C SER A 272 -21.81 11.52 11.75
N PHE A 273 -22.12 10.26 11.45
CA PHE A 273 -23.36 9.91 10.74
C PHE A 273 -24.57 10.42 11.54
N GLU A 274 -24.63 10.12 12.83
CA GLU A 274 -25.74 10.51 13.70
C GLU A 274 -25.93 12.03 13.73
N GLU A 275 -24.85 12.82 13.71
CA GLU A 275 -24.93 14.29 13.66
C GLU A 275 -25.56 14.78 12.35
N VAL A 276 -25.14 14.23 11.20
CA VAL A 276 -25.64 14.66 9.88
C VAL A 276 -27.10 14.25 9.63
N PHE A 277 -27.48 13.07 10.11
CA PHE A 277 -28.82 12.50 9.87
C PHE A 277 -29.80 12.75 11.01
N ALA A 278 -29.42 13.53 12.03
CA ALA A 278 -30.33 13.95 13.08
C ALA A 278 -31.40 14.92 12.54
N GLY A 279 -32.66 14.69 12.90
CA GLY A 279 -33.79 15.55 12.56
C GLY A 279 -34.09 15.65 11.05
N ASP A 280 -35.06 16.50 10.70
CA ASP A 280 -35.57 16.63 9.33
C ASP A 280 -34.71 17.50 8.40
N THR A 281 -33.81 18.33 8.96
CA THR A 281 -32.87 19.18 8.22
C THR A 281 -31.47 19.16 8.83
N LEU A 282 -30.45 19.52 8.03
CA LEU A 282 -29.09 19.72 8.55
C LEU A 282 -29.08 20.82 9.62
N SER A 283 -28.50 20.55 10.79
CA SER A 283 -28.49 21.51 11.90
C SER A 283 -27.50 22.65 11.66
N GLU A 284 -27.78 23.82 12.23
CA GLU A 284 -26.85 24.98 12.18
C GLU A 284 -25.49 24.63 12.81
N GLU A 285 -25.48 23.79 13.85
CA GLU A 285 -24.25 23.31 14.49
C GLU A 285 -23.37 22.50 13.52
N VAL A 286 -23.96 21.60 12.72
CA VAL A 286 -23.21 20.83 11.72
C VAL A 286 -22.67 21.74 10.63
N ILE A 287 -23.48 22.71 10.16
CA ILE A 287 -23.06 23.69 9.16
C ILE A 287 -21.88 24.52 9.67
N GLU A 288 -21.92 24.97 10.93
CA GLU A 288 -20.84 25.72 11.55
C GLU A 288 -19.58 24.87 11.74
N LYS A 289 -19.71 23.60 12.13
CA LYS A 289 -18.58 22.66 12.18
C LYS A 289 -17.92 22.51 10.81
N VAL A 290 -18.70 22.32 9.73
CA VAL A 290 -18.15 22.16 8.37
C VAL A 290 -17.28 23.35 7.99
N LYS A 291 -17.73 24.58 8.28
CA LYS A 291 -17.02 25.82 7.94
C LYS A 291 -15.69 26.01 8.68
N ASN A 292 -15.54 25.39 9.84
CA ASN A 292 -14.36 25.52 10.69
C ASN A 292 -13.40 24.33 10.61
N GLU A 293 -13.70 23.35 9.74
CA GLU A 293 -12.96 22.10 9.65
C GLU A 293 -12.00 22.08 8.46
N SER A 294 -10.89 21.36 8.60
CA SER A 294 -9.90 21.19 7.52
C SER A 294 -10.44 20.32 6.38
N HIS A 295 -9.96 20.55 5.15
CA HIS A 295 -10.33 19.72 3.99
C HIS A 295 -10.14 18.22 4.23
N THR A 296 -9.05 17.83 4.90
CA THR A 296 -8.75 16.43 5.20
C THR A 296 -9.77 15.83 6.17
N ARG A 297 -10.16 16.55 7.23
CA ARG A 297 -11.15 16.08 8.21
C ARG A 297 -12.57 16.09 7.64
N LEU A 298 -12.91 17.06 6.80
CA LEU A 298 -14.15 17.06 6.00
C LEU A 298 -14.20 15.85 5.07
N TYR A 299 -13.11 15.58 4.34
CA TYR A 299 -12.98 14.41 3.48
C TYR A 299 -13.23 13.11 4.26
N LEU A 300 -12.58 12.94 5.41
CA LEU A 300 -12.76 11.76 6.26
C LEU A 300 -14.18 11.62 6.79
N SER A 301 -14.81 12.71 7.23
CA SER A 301 -16.19 12.69 7.71
C SER A 301 -17.13 12.19 6.60
N ALA A 302 -16.97 12.72 5.39
CA ALA A 302 -17.76 12.30 4.22
C ALA A 302 -17.50 10.83 3.82
N MET A 303 -16.25 10.38 3.85
CA MET A 303 -15.91 8.98 3.53
C MET A 303 -16.46 7.99 4.58
N ASN A 304 -16.39 8.33 5.87
CA ASN A 304 -16.96 7.52 6.94
C ASN A 304 -18.48 7.41 6.83
N ILE A 305 -19.15 8.53 6.50
CA ILE A 305 -20.59 8.55 6.25
C ILE A 305 -20.93 7.72 5.00
N LEU A 306 -20.22 7.91 3.88
CA LEU A 306 -20.45 7.13 2.64
C LEU A 306 -20.28 5.64 2.85
N LYS A 307 -19.26 5.22 3.60
CA LYS A 307 -19.08 3.82 3.94
C LYS A 307 -20.25 3.27 4.74
N SER A 308 -20.72 4.03 5.73
CA SER A 308 -21.88 3.66 6.54
C SER A 308 -23.16 3.58 5.69
N LEU A 309 -23.33 4.51 4.75
CA LEU A 309 -24.42 4.48 3.78
C LEU A 309 -24.35 3.24 2.89
N GLU A 310 -23.22 2.98 2.23
CA GLU A 310 -23.05 1.83 1.33
C GLU A 310 -23.32 0.49 2.02
N GLU A 311 -22.88 0.33 3.26
CA GLU A 311 -23.09 -0.89 4.05
C GLU A 311 -24.57 -1.09 4.42
N ASN A 312 -25.35 -0.01 4.57
CA ASN A 312 -26.73 -0.07 5.06
C ASN A 312 -27.80 0.29 4.01
N ILE A 313 -27.41 0.73 2.81
CA ILE A 313 -28.35 1.29 1.82
C ILE A 313 -29.45 0.30 1.41
N LYS A 314 -29.13 -0.99 1.39
CA LYS A 314 -30.09 -2.06 1.08
C LYS A 314 -31.11 -2.30 2.20
N ASN A 315 -30.80 -1.89 3.42
CA ASN A 315 -31.66 -2.02 4.59
C ASN A 315 -32.61 -0.83 4.75
N PHE A 316 -32.34 0.31 4.09
CA PHE A 316 -33.17 1.51 4.20
C PHE A 316 -34.50 1.44 3.43
N GLY A 317 -34.68 0.48 2.52
CA GLY A 317 -35.92 0.32 1.78
C GLY A 317 -36.29 1.59 1.00
N ASP A 318 -37.48 2.14 1.27
CA ASP A 318 -37.99 3.36 0.63
C ASP A 318 -37.39 4.66 1.20
N GLU A 319 -36.65 4.60 2.32
CA GLU A 319 -36.01 5.76 2.96
C GLU A 319 -34.62 6.08 2.39
N ASP A 320 -34.09 5.25 1.48
CA ASP A 320 -32.77 5.45 0.89
C ASP A 320 -32.60 6.82 0.22
N SER A 321 -33.66 7.35 -0.39
CA SER A 321 -33.72 8.66 -1.01
C SER A 321 -33.51 9.76 0.02
N TYR A 322 -34.07 9.63 1.24
CA TYR A 322 -33.83 10.58 2.32
C TYR A 322 -32.35 10.64 2.71
N TYR A 323 -31.72 9.49 2.91
CA TYR A 323 -30.31 9.41 3.32
C TYR A 323 -29.37 9.97 2.24
N ILE A 324 -29.64 9.66 0.97
CA ILE A 324 -28.84 10.21 -0.13
C ILE A 324 -29.04 11.73 -0.23
N ASN A 325 -30.29 12.22 -0.13
CA ASN A 325 -30.58 13.65 -0.18
C ASN A 325 -29.86 14.41 0.94
N ARG A 326 -29.97 13.92 2.18
CA ARG A 326 -29.31 14.54 3.33
C ARG A 326 -27.79 14.53 3.20
N PHE A 327 -27.21 13.45 2.68
CA PHE A 327 -25.77 13.41 2.42
C PHE A 327 -25.34 14.45 1.38
N ILE A 328 -26.14 14.68 0.35
CA ILE A 328 -25.88 15.71 -0.67
C ILE A 328 -26.00 17.12 -0.08
N GLU A 329 -27.03 17.38 0.74
CA GLU A 329 -27.16 18.63 1.49
C GLU A 329 -25.91 18.90 2.34
N PHE A 330 -25.41 17.88 3.04
CA PHE A 330 -24.18 17.98 3.80
C PHE A 330 -22.96 18.30 2.93
N LEU A 331 -22.82 17.65 1.77
CA LEU A 331 -21.73 17.94 0.83
C LEU A 331 -21.81 19.33 0.18
N LYS A 332 -22.99 19.93 0.06
CA LYS A 332 -23.15 21.29 -0.49
C LYS A 332 -22.53 22.37 0.41
N GLU A 333 -22.36 22.09 1.70
CA GLU A 333 -21.65 22.98 2.62
C GLU A 333 -20.13 22.89 2.46
N TYR A 334 -19.61 21.93 1.69
CA TYR A 334 -18.18 21.73 1.48
C TYR A 334 -17.64 22.67 0.39
N PRO A 335 -16.33 22.96 0.40
CA PRO A 335 -15.63 23.53 -0.74
C PRO A 335 -15.89 22.72 -2.03
N VAL A 336 -16.17 23.42 -3.13
CA VAL A 336 -16.66 22.83 -4.39
C VAL A 336 -15.72 21.77 -4.96
N ASP A 337 -14.41 22.02 -4.91
CA ASP A 337 -13.37 21.10 -5.35
C ASP A 337 -13.36 19.80 -4.52
N LEU A 338 -13.50 19.92 -3.20
CA LEU A 338 -13.56 18.79 -2.29
C LEU A 338 -14.83 17.98 -2.50
N MET A 339 -16.00 18.63 -2.63
CA MET A 339 -17.26 17.98 -2.97
C MET A 339 -17.14 17.16 -4.26
N VAL A 340 -16.60 17.74 -5.33
CA VAL A 340 -16.39 17.03 -6.60
C VAL A 340 -15.45 15.84 -6.44
N GLY A 341 -14.40 15.98 -5.62
CA GLY A 341 -13.49 14.88 -5.27
C GLY A 341 -14.23 13.72 -4.59
N ILE A 342 -15.07 14.02 -3.60
CA ILE A 342 -15.88 13.04 -2.87
C ILE A 342 -16.90 12.37 -3.80
N MET A 343 -17.57 13.12 -4.68
CA MET A 343 -18.54 12.55 -5.64
C MET A 343 -17.86 11.59 -6.64
N LYS A 344 -16.62 11.88 -7.04
CA LYS A 344 -15.82 10.96 -7.88
C LYS A 344 -15.45 9.69 -7.12
N ASP A 345 -15.07 9.81 -5.85
CA ASP A 345 -14.78 8.65 -5.00
C ASP A 345 -16.05 7.81 -4.77
N MET A 346 -17.20 8.45 -4.53
CA MET A 346 -18.52 7.81 -4.45
C MET A 346 -18.80 6.94 -5.68
N LYS A 347 -18.61 7.49 -6.88
CA LYS A 347 -18.76 6.77 -8.14
C LYS A 347 -17.87 5.52 -8.24
N ASN A 348 -16.63 5.62 -7.78
CA ASN A 348 -15.62 4.58 -7.99
C ASN A 348 -15.67 3.47 -6.93
N ALA A 349 -15.99 3.81 -5.69
CA ALA A 349 -15.87 2.90 -4.54
C ALA A 349 -17.21 2.53 -3.88
N TYR A 350 -18.28 3.29 -4.14
CA TYR A 350 -19.58 3.14 -3.45
C TYR A 350 -20.73 3.03 -4.49
N PRO A 351 -20.76 1.94 -5.28
CA PRO A 351 -21.64 1.83 -6.45
C PRO A 351 -23.13 1.82 -6.12
N GLU A 352 -23.55 1.26 -4.99
CA GLU A 352 -24.97 1.24 -4.63
C GLU A 352 -25.45 2.63 -4.22
N SER A 353 -24.67 3.32 -3.39
CA SER A 353 -24.92 4.71 -3.01
C SER A 353 -24.92 5.62 -4.23
N TYR A 354 -23.93 5.47 -5.12
CA TYR A 354 -23.83 6.26 -6.33
C TYR A 354 -25.02 6.06 -7.27
N LYS A 355 -25.50 4.81 -7.41
CA LYS A 355 -26.67 4.51 -8.25
C LYS A 355 -27.91 5.27 -7.78
N ARG A 356 -28.14 5.34 -6.46
CA ARG A 356 -29.25 6.11 -5.88
C ARG A 356 -29.04 7.61 -6.00
N ALA A 357 -27.81 8.09 -5.85
CA ALA A 357 -27.49 9.49 -6.06
C ALA A 357 -27.78 9.97 -7.50
N LEU A 358 -27.65 9.10 -8.51
CA LEU A 358 -28.02 9.43 -9.89
C LEU A 358 -29.52 9.64 -10.11
N GLU A 359 -30.38 9.11 -9.22
CA GLU A 359 -31.83 9.30 -9.26
C GLU A 359 -32.24 10.67 -8.67
N ASN A 360 -31.30 11.37 -8.01
CA ASN A 360 -31.51 12.69 -7.43
C ASN A 360 -31.08 13.79 -8.41
N GLU A 361 -32.03 14.61 -8.87
CA GLU A 361 -31.78 15.73 -9.80
C GLU A 361 -30.78 16.75 -9.22
N THR A 362 -30.88 17.06 -7.94
CA THR A 362 -29.99 17.98 -7.22
C THR A 362 -28.54 17.50 -7.22
N PHE A 363 -28.28 16.20 -7.11
CA PHE A 363 -26.94 15.62 -7.22
C PHE A 363 -26.35 15.84 -8.61
N VAL A 364 -27.15 15.56 -9.63
CA VAL A 364 -26.75 15.66 -11.04
C VAL A 364 -26.45 17.13 -11.39
N GLU A 365 -27.35 18.05 -11.04
CA GLU A 365 -27.16 19.49 -11.21
C GLU A 365 -25.91 19.98 -10.49
N SER A 366 -25.77 19.68 -9.19
CA SER A 366 -24.61 20.10 -8.39
C SER A 366 -23.29 19.58 -8.96
N TYR A 367 -23.28 18.34 -9.50
CA TYR A 367 -22.09 17.77 -10.15
C TYR A 367 -21.72 18.54 -11.43
N PHE A 368 -22.70 18.85 -12.29
CA PHE A 368 -22.47 19.55 -13.55
C PHE A 368 -22.13 21.04 -13.36
N GLU A 369 -22.80 21.73 -12.43
CA GLU A 369 -22.50 23.13 -12.08
C GLU A 369 -21.06 23.26 -11.57
N SER A 370 -20.65 22.36 -10.67
CA SER A 370 -19.30 22.32 -10.12
C SER A 370 -18.24 21.97 -11.16
N TYR A 371 -18.57 21.11 -12.13
CA TYR A 371 -17.65 20.79 -13.22
C TYR A 371 -17.46 21.98 -14.20
N SER A 372 -18.50 22.79 -14.35
CA SER A 372 -18.51 23.98 -15.20
C SER A 372 -17.72 25.14 -14.58
N SER A 373 -17.77 25.30 -13.26
CA SER A 373 -17.04 26.35 -12.53
C SER A 373 -15.53 26.08 -12.41
N ILE A 374 -15.10 24.82 -12.39
CA ILE A 374 -13.67 24.44 -12.29
C ILE A 374 -12.93 24.51 -13.65
N ARG A 375 -13.66 24.39 -14.77
CA ARG A 375 -13.09 24.43 -16.14
C ARG A 375 -13.34 25.74 -16.90
N GLY A 376 -13.95 26.73 -16.25
CA GLY A 376 -14.20 28.07 -16.77
C GLY A 376 -12.94 28.90 -16.91
#